data_AF-A0A946MJN6-F1
#
_entry.id   AF-A0A946MJN6-F1
#
_cell.length_a   1.000
_cell.length_b   1.000
_cell.length_c   1.000
_cell.angle_alpha   90.00
_cell.angle_beta   90.00
_cell.angle_gamma   90.00
#
_symmetry.space_group_name_H-M   'P 1'
#
loop_
_entity.id
_entity.type
_entity.pdbx_description
1 polymer ?
#
loop_
_entity_poly.entity_id
_entity_poly.type
_entity_poly.pdbx_seq_one_letter_code
_entity_poly.pdbx_strand_id
1 'polypeptide(L)'
;MLFPDFRGRRLRATDNFRRMIRETKLSCDDLILPLFAIEGKDVKKPIESMPGHFQLSCDHIVKKAKQAHDAGVPAIILFGIPDKKDPLATRAYASDAIVQKTLREVKEKVPELSIITDVCLCAYMDHGHCGVVENGIIENDASLDLLAKTALSHAKAGADMVAPSDMMDGRIGEIRQTLDEEGFSHIPVMSYAVKYSSAFYGPFRQAAESAPQFGDRKTYQMDPANS
;
A
#
# COMPACT_ATOMS: atom_id res chain seq x y z
N MET A 1 -39.20 -12.69 -21.86
CA MET A 1 -40.09 -11.68 -22.47
C MET A 1 -39.50 -11.26 -23.80
N LEU A 2 -40.30 -11.17 -24.85
CA LEU A 2 -39.83 -10.82 -26.20
C LEU A 2 -40.07 -9.33 -26.49
N PHE A 3 -39.32 -8.78 -27.43
CA PHE A 3 -39.66 -7.48 -28.01
C PHE A 3 -40.94 -7.65 -28.84
N PRO A 4 -41.91 -6.72 -28.79
CA PRO A 4 -41.88 -5.37 -28.20
C PRO A 4 -42.36 -5.23 -26.74
N ASP A 5 -42.73 -6.32 -26.07
CA ASP A 5 -43.29 -6.28 -24.71
C ASP A 5 -42.22 -5.86 -23.68
N PHE A 6 -41.01 -6.40 -23.82
CA PHE A 6 -39.85 -5.98 -23.05
C PHE A 6 -39.10 -4.84 -23.72
N ARG A 7 -39.07 -3.66 -23.07
CA ARG A 7 -38.32 -2.49 -23.52
C ARG A 7 -37.53 -1.89 -22.35
N GLY A 8 -36.31 -2.38 -22.14
CA GLY A 8 -35.42 -1.84 -21.11
C GLY A 8 -35.12 -0.34 -21.24
N ARG A 9 -35.29 0.26 -22.43
CA ARG A 9 -35.18 1.72 -22.64
C ARG A 9 -36.17 2.54 -21.80
N ARG A 10 -37.32 1.96 -21.40
CA ARG A 10 -38.34 2.66 -20.60
C ARG A 10 -37.74 3.17 -19.27
N LEU A 11 -36.93 2.35 -18.59
CA LEU A 11 -36.24 2.71 -17.34
C LEU A 11 -34.98 3.57 -17.55
N ARG A 12 -34.59 3.81 -18.81
CA ARG A 12 -33.45 4.68 -19.19
C ARG A 12 -33.89 6.01 -19.80
N ALA A 13 -35.21 6.28 -19.82
CA ALA A 13 -35.78 7.42 -20.53
C ALA A 13 -35.50 8.76 -19.83
N THR A 14 -35.38 8.76 -18.50
CA THR A 14 -35.16 9.96 -17.69
C THR A 14 -34.03 9.75 -16.70
N ASP A 15 -33.42 10.85 -16.24
CA ASP A 15 -32.40 10.77 -15.19
C ASP A 15 -32.96 10.16 -13.90
N ASN A 16 -34.20 10.50 -13.53
CA ASN A 16 -34.86 9.95 -12.34
C ASN A 16 -34.97 8.41 -12.39
N PHE A 17 -35.42 7.84 -13.51
CA PHE A 17 -35.48 6.38 -13.61
C PHE A 17 -34.09 5.76 -13.62
N ARG A 18 -33.12 6.36 -14.32
CA ARG A 18 -31.72 5.91 -14.30
C ARG A 18 -31.13 5.92 -12.89
N ARG A 19 -31.47 6.93 -12.07
CA ARG A 19 -31.05 7.01 -10.66
C ARG A 19 -31.71 5.92 -9.80
N MET A 20 -32.99 5.64 -10.00
CA MET A 20 -33.72 4.59 -9.28
C MET A 20 -33.21 3.19 -9.57
N ILE A 21 -32.83 2.91 -10.83
CA ILE A 21 -32.37 1.58 -11.26
C ILE A 21 -30.84 1.42 -11.26
N ARG A 22 -30.10 2.38 -10.68
CA ARG A 22 -28.63 2.33 -10.65
C ARG A 22 -28.16 1.26 -9.67
N GLU A 23 -27.51 0.23 -10.20
CA GLU A 23 -27.00 -0.91 -9.43
C GLU A 23 -25.72 -0.58 -8.65
N THR A 24 -24.84 0.24 -9.22
CA THR A 24 -23.55 0.59 -8.61
C THR A 24 -23.49 2.09 -8.29
N LYS A 25 -23.10 2.41 -7.07
CA LYS A 25 -22.79 3.77 -6.61
C LYS A 25 -21.37 3.77 -6.05
N LEU A 26 -20.71 4.91 -6.17
CA LEU A 26 -19.39 5.17 -5.59
C LEU A 26 -19.56 6.29 -4.56
N SER A 27 -18.96 6.14 -3.38
CA SER A 27 -18.83 7.18 -2.36
C SER A 27 -17.37 7.37 -1.96
N CYS A 28 -17.07 8.37 -1.13
CA CYS A 28 -15.73 8.53 -0.57
C CYS A 28 -15.33 7.36 0.36
N ASP A 29 -16.31 6.65 0.91
CA ASP A 29 -16.08 5.49 1.79
C ASP A 29 -15.42 4.32 1.05
N ASP A 30 -15.51 4.31 -0.29
CA ASP A 30 -14.90 3.29 -1.15
C ASP A 30 -13.42 3.59 -1.46
N LEU A 31 -12.88 4.72 -1.01
CA LEU A 31 -11.58 5.23 -1.43
C LEU A 31 -10.51 5.11 -0.34
N ILE A 32 -9.30 4.71 -0.75
CA ILE A 32 -8.07 4.80 0.06
C ILE A 32 -7.07 5.64 -0.74
N LEU A 33 -6.48 6.67 -0.12
CA LEU A 33 -5.53 7.56 -0.80
C LEU A 33 -4.06 7.09 -0.60
N PRO A 34 -3.35 6.69 -1.67
CA PRO A 34 -1.92 6.36 -1.59
C PRO A 34 -1.04 7.61 -1.44
N LEU A 35 -0.08 7.59 -0.52
CA LEU A 35 0.89 8.66 -0.31
C LEU A 35 2.32 8.11 -0.22
N PHE A 36 3.26 8.84 -0.82
CA PHE A 36 4.68 8.49 -0.88
C PHE A 36 5.49 9.36 0.10
N ALA A 37 6.05 8.75 1.14
CA ALA A 37 6.77 9.44 2.21
C ALA A 37 8.28 9.41 1.98
N ILE A 38 8.91 10.58 1.92
CA ILE A 38 10.36 10.75 1.78
C ILE A 38 10.94 11.56 2.93
N GLU A 39 12.18 11.27 3.31
CA GLU A 39 12.89 12.03 4.36
C GLU A 39 13.11 13.50 3.96
N GLY A 40 13.28 14.35 4.98
CA GLY A 40 13.47 15.80 4.83
C GLY A 40 12.31 16.62 5.36
N LYS A 41 12.35 17.93 5.12
CA LYS A 41 11.37 18.91 5.59
C LYS A 41 11.01 19.85 4.45
N ASP A 42 9.71 20.13 4.29
CA ASP A 42 9.17 20.96 3.19
C ASP A 42 9.58 20.41 1.79
N VAL A 43 9.65 19.08 1.68
CA VAL A 43 10.02 18.38 0.43
C VAL A 43 8.76 17.97 -0.30
N LYS A 44 8.65 18.40 -1.55
CA LYS A 44 7.59 18.01 -2.47
C LYS A 44 8.16 17.73 -3.85
N LYS A 45 8.59 16.50 -4.08
CA LYS A 45 9.26 16.07 -5.32
C LYS A 45 8.24 15.45 -6.27
N PRO A 46 8.04 16.00 -7.49
CA PRO A 46 7.08 15.46 -8.45
C PRO A 46 7.51 14.08 -8.96
N ILE A 47 6.52 13.23 -9.25
CA ILE A 47 6.74 11.94 -9.90
C ILE A 47 6.39 12.10 -11.38
N GLU A 48 7.39 12.12 -12.25
CA GLU A 48 7.21 12.43 -13.68
C GLU A 48 6.24 11.49 -14.40
N SER A 49 6.31 10.18 -14.11
CA SER A 49 5.40 9.18 -14.68
C SER A 49 3.98 9.19 -14.09
N MET A 50 3.74 9.97 -13.02
CA MET A 50 2.44 10.10 -12.36
C MET A 50 2.09 11.58 -12.16
N PRO A 51 1.69 12.30 -13.23
CA PRO A 51 1.36 13.72 -13.15
C PRO A 51 0.34 14.01 -12.03
N GLY A 52 0.66 14.97 -11.16
CA GLY A 52 -0.16 15.32 -10.00
C GLY A 52 0.19 14.57 -8.70
N HIS A 53 1.05 13.56 -8.76
CA HIS A 53 1.57 12.84 -7.60
C HIS A 53 2.99 13.28 -7.24
N PHE A 54 3.33 13.15 -5.95
CA PHE A 54 4.58 13.63 -5.38
C PHE A 54 5.10 12.65 -4.33
N GLN A 55 6.43 12.55 -4.20
CA GLN A 55 7.08 12.13 -2.97
C GLN A 55 7.07 13.33 -2.01
N LEU A 56 6.57 13.13 -0.78
CA LEU A 56 6.26 14.19 0.17
C LEU A 56 7.01 13.96 1.49
N SER A 57 7.59 15.02 2.05
CA SER A 57 8.02 15.01 3.44
C SER A 57 6.83 14.84 4.38
N CYS A 58 7.10 14.41 5.61
CA CYS A 58 6.06 14.15 6.60
C CYS A 58 5.11 15.36 6.79
N ASP A 59 5.65 16.58 6.87
CA ASP A 59 4.83 17.78 7.05
C ASP A 59 3.84 18.04 5.90
N HIS A 60 4.19 17.62 4.67
CA HIS A 60 3.27 17.65 3.54
C HIS A 60 2.28 16.49 3.54
N ILE A 61 2.68 15.31 4.01
CA ILE A 61 1.78 14.18 4.19
C ILE A 61 0.70 14.52 5.21
N VAL A 62 1.05 15.12 6.35
CA VAL A 62 0.06 15.55 7.35
C VAL A 62 -0.96 16.52 6.74
N LYS A 63 -0.50 17.49 5.93
CA LYS A 63 -1.40 18.40 5.20
C LYS A 63 -2.33 17.64 4.24
N LYS A 64 -1.80 16.63 3.54
CA LYS A 64 -2.58 15.80 2.60
C LYS A 64 -3.55 14.85 3.30
N ALA A 65 -3.16 14.26 4.42
CA ALA A 65 -4.00 13.43 5.27
C ALA A 65 -5.19 14.22 5.78
N LYS A 66 -4.96 15.45 6.26
CA LYS A 66 -6.05 16.36 6.66
C LYS A 66 -7.00 16.67 5.50
N GLN A 67 -6.46 16.99 4.32
CA GLN A 67 -7.29 17.22 3.13
C GLN A 67 -8.12 15.99 2.73
N ALA A 68 -7.56 14.79 2.85
CA ALA A 68 -8.26 13.55 2.54
C ALA A 68 -9.41 13.33 3.53
N HIS A 69 -9.14 13.50 4.83
CA HIS A 69 -10.15 13.41 5.88
C HIS A 69 -11.28 14.45 5.69
N ASP A 70 -10.93 15.72 5.46
CA ASP A 70 -11.89 16.81 5.23
C ASP A 70 -12.77 16.54 3.98
N ALA A 71 -12.28 15.77 3.01
CA ALA A 71 -13.01 15.33 1.81
C ALA A 71 -13.87 14.06 2.03
N GLY A 72 -13.83 13.47 3.23
CA GLY A 72 -14.56 12.25 3.59
C GLY A 72 -13.88 10.95 3.19
N VAL A 73 -12.59 10.97 2.82
CA VAL A 73 -11.83 9.74 2.54
C VAL A 73 -11.49 9.06 3.88
N PRO A 74 -11.85 7.79 4.09
CA PRO A 74 -11.70 7.12 5.39
C PRO A 74 -10.26 6.75 5.73
N ALA A 75 -9.41 6.53 4.72
CA ALA A 75 -8.05 6.03 4.94
C ALA A 75 -7.01 6.53 3.93
N ILE A 76 -5.77 6.57 4.39
CA ILE A 76 -4.57 6.68 3.53
C ILE A 76 -3.78 5.37 3.60
N ILE A 77 -3.00 5.10 2.55
CA ILE A 77 -1.95 4.06 2.58
C ILE A 77 -0.58 4.69 2.34
N LEU A 78 0.37 4.40 3.24
CA LEU A 78 1.72 4.96 3.20
C LEU A 78 2.70 4.00 2.50
N PHE A 79 3.48 4.58 1.58
CA PHE A 79 4.64 3.95 0.96
C PHE A 79 5.90 4.74 1.33
N GLY A 80 6.88 4.09 1.94
CA GLY A 80 8.14 4.73 2.35
C GLY A 80 9.19 4.74 1.24
N ILE A 81 9.93 5.85 1.15
CA ILE A 81 11.15 5.99 0.36
C ILE A 81 12.27 6.29 1.36
N PRO A 82 13.10 5.28 1.71
CA PRO A 82 14.11 5.45 2.75
C PRO A 82 15.28 6.30 2.27
N ASP A 83 16.00 6.88 3.22
CA ASP A 83 17.28 7.56 3.02
C ASP A 83 18.42 6.59 2.64
N LYS A 84 18.31 5.32 3.06
CA LYS A 84 19.30 4.28 2.79
C LYS A 84 18.64 2.96 2.46
N LYS A 85 19.28 2.21 1.56
CA LYS A 85 18.94 0.83 1.23
C LYS A 85 20.08 -0.11 1.58
N ASP A 86 19.75 -1.32 1.99
CA ASP A 86 20.70 -2.37 2.33
C ASP A 86 20.07 -3.77 2.18
N PRO A 87 20.87 -4.85 2.11
CA PRO A 87 20.36 -6.20 1.86
C PRO A 87 19.40 -6.75 2.92
N LEU A 88 19.38 -6.18 4.14
CA LEU A 88 18.51 -6.59 5.24
C LEU A 88 17.31 -5.67 5.42
N ALA A 89 17.13 -4.69 4.52
CA ALA A 89 16.04 -3.72 4.58
C ALA A 89 15.94 -3.01 5.94
N THR A 90 17.07 -2.64 6.57
CA THR A 90 17.05 -2.17 7.98
C THR A 90 16.14 -0.96 8.21
N ARG A 91 15.96 -0.11 7.19
CA ARG A 91 15.06 1.06 7.24
C ARG A 91 13.57 0.70 7.15
N ALA A 92 13.19 -0.52 6.77
CA ALA A 92 11.79 -0.96 6.76
C ALA A 92 11.21 -1.04 8.19
N TYR A 93 12.02 -1.47 9.16
CA TYR A 93 11.58 -1.72 10.53
C TYR A 93 12.24 -0.81 11.59
N ALA A 94 13.15 0.09 11.20
CA ALA A 94 13.74 1.06 12.12
C ALA A 94 12.68 2.03 12.69
N SER A 95 12.68 2.25 14.00
CA SER A 95 11.67 3.07 14.68
C SER A 95 11.71 4.54 14.28
N ASP A 96 12.84 5.02 13.77
CA ASP A 96 13.10 6.36 13.27
C ASP A 96 13.08 6.45 11.73
N ALA A 97 12.58 5.44 11.04
CA ALA A 97 12.38 5.50 9.60
C ALA A 97 11.15 6.32 9.20
N ILE A 98 11.13 6.72 7.93
CA ILE A 98 10.16 7.68 7.39
C ILE A 98 8.72 7.24 7.59
N VAL A 99 8.39 5.95 7.42
CA VAL A 99 7.02 5.44 7.61
C VAL A 99 6.60 5.58 9.07
N GLN A 100 7.45 5.15 10.00
CA GLN A 100 7.20 5.18 11.45
C GLN A 100 7.08 6.62 11.97
N LYS A 101 7.95 7.53 11.52
CA LYS A 101 7.85 8.97 11.82
C LYS A 101 6.53 9.54 11.29
N THR A 102 6.19 9.25 10.04
CA THR A 102 4.98 9.76 9.38
C THR A 102 3.71 9.23 10.04
N LEU A 103 3.68 7.96 10.43
CA LEU A 103 2.57 7.36 11.18
C LEU A 103 2.28 8.13 12.45
N ARG A 104 3.31 8.36 13.29
CA ARG A 104 3.16 9.08 14.56
C ARG A 104 2.63 10.49 14.35
N GLU A 105 3.20 11.23 13.38
CA GLU A 105 2.78 12.60 13.10
C GLU A 105 1.36 12.70 12.53
N VAL A 106 0.98 11.81 11.60
CA VAL A 106 -0.39 11.80 11.08
C VAL A 106 -1.38 11.39 12.17
N LYS A 107 -1.07 10.39 12.99
CA LYS A 107 -1.98 9.93 14.04
C LYS A 107 -2.17 10.98 15.14
N GLU A 108 -1.14 11.76 15.45
CA GLU A 108 -1.24 12.90 16.37
C GLU A 108 -2.14 14.01 15.80
N LYS A 109 -2.04 14.32 14.51
CA LYS A 109 -2.72 15.49 13.90
C LYS A 109 -4.08 15.19 13.28
N VAL A 110 -4.33 13.94 12.88
CA VAL A 110 -5.56 13.50 12.21
C VAL A 110 -5.98 12.12 12.76
N PRO A 111 -6.27 12.00 14.07
CA PRO A 111 -6.48 10.70 14.73
C PRO A 111 -7.66 9.88 14.16
N GLU A 112 -8.65 10.56 13.59
CA GLU A 112 -9.87 9.99 13.01
C GLU A 112 -9.65 9.34 11.63
N LEU A 113 -8.56 9.68 10.94
CA LEU A 113 -8.20 9.06 9.66
C LEU A 113 -7.51 7.73 9.91
N SER A 114 -7.96 6.67 9.24
CA SER A 114 -7.27 5.37 9.30
C SER A 114 -5.98 5.40 8.48
N ILE A 115 -4.90 4.86 9.05
CA ILE A 115 -3.60 4.81 8.39
C ILE A 115 -3.22 3.35 8.12
N ILE A 116 -3.16 3.00 6.84
CA ILE A 116 -2.71 1.71 6.34
C ILE A 116 -1.23 1.84 5.96
N THR A 117 -0.45 0.79 6.18
CA THR A 117 0.98 0.78 5.80
C THR A 117 1.27 -0.37 4.84
N ASP A 118 2.01 -0.09 3.77
CA ASP A 118 2.57 -1.17 2.94
C ASP A 118 3.65 -1.93 3.72
N VAL A 119 3.57 -3.25 3.71
CA VAL A 119 4.61 -4.14 4.27
C VAL A 119 5.26 -4.88 3.11
N CYS A 120 6.43 -4.40 2.71
CA CYS A 120 7.25 -4.98 1.66
C CYS A 120 8.70 -4.50 1.82
N LEU A 121 9.66 -5.24 1.27
CA LEU A 121 11.09 -4.91 1.41
C LEU A 121 11.66 -4.20 0.18
N CYS A 122 10.92 -4.11 -0.93
CA CYS A 122 11.48 -3.65 -2.21
C CYS A 122 11.91 -2.18 -2.27
N ALA A 123 11.33 -1.32 -1.45
CA ALA A 123 11.79 0.08 -1.35
C ALA A 123 13.06 0.21 -0.48
N TYR A 124 13.40 -0.81 0.31
CA TYR A 124 14.41 -0.78 1.36
C TYR A 124 15.63 -1.65 1.04
N MET A 125 15.47 -2.66 0.18
CA MET A 125 16.57 -3.48 -0.31
C MET A 125 17.28 -2.79 -1.47
N ASP A 126 18.61 -2.86 -1.48
CA ASP A 126 19.45 -2.24 -2.51
C ASP A 126 19.20 -2.84 -3.91
N HIS A 127 18.90 -4.14 -3.98
CA HIS A 127 18.55 -4.85 -5.21
C HIS A 127 17.08 -4.69 -5.66
N GLY A 128 16.20 -4.08 -4.86
CA GLY A 128 14.83 -3.75 -5.26
C GLY A 128 13.83 -4.92 -5.36
N HIS A 129 14.17 -6.10 -4.84
CA HIS A 129 13.25 -7.24 -4.73
C HIS A 129 12.45 -7.20 -3.44
N CYS A 130 11.36 -7.97 -3.38
CA CYS A 130 10.43 -7.97 -2.25
C CYS A 130 10.91 -8.80 -1.04
N GLY A 131 12.07 -9.45 -1.16
CA GLY A 131 12.58 -10.43 -0.20
C GLY A 131 14.10 -10.59 -0.31
N VAL A 132 14.68 -11.27 0.68
CA VAL A 132 16.12 -11.57 0.79
C VAL A 132 16.58 -12.31 -0.46
N VAL A 133 17.78 -11.98 -0.97
CA VAL A 133 18.36 -12.64 -2.13
C VAL A 133 19.57 -13.48 -1.72
N GLU A 134 19.52 -14.77 -1.99
CA GLU A 134 20.66 -15.70 -1.84
C GLU A 134 20.94 -16.38 -3.19
N ASN A 135 22.18 -16.27 -3.68
CA ASN A 135 22.59 -16.88 -4.96
C ASN A 135 21.67 -16.52 -6.16
N GLY A 136 21.06 -15.33 -6.16
CA GLY A 136 20.13 -14.86 -7.20
C GLY A 136 18.69 -15.38 -7.07
N ILE A 137 18.39 -16.12 -6.02
CA ILE A 137 17.06 -16.62 -5.67
C ILE A 137 16.47 -15.71 -4.59
N ILE A 138 15.18 -15.40 -4.68
CA ILE A 138 14.45 -14.66 -3.64
C ILE A 138 14.01 -15.69 -2.60
N GLU A 139 14.63 -15.66 -1.43
CA GLU A 139 14.40 -16.63 -0.36
C GLU A 139 13.11 -16.30 0.41
N ASN A 140 12.17 -17.25 0.41
CA ASN A 140 10.85 -17.06 1.00
C ASN A 140 10.93 -16.86 2.53
N ASP A 141 11.41 -17.87 3.24
CA ASP A 141 11.33 -17.94 4.70
C ASP A 141 12.23 -16.89 5.38
N ALA A 142 13.42 -16.66 4.81
CA ALA A 142 14.33 -15.59 5.26
C ALA A 142 13.69 -14.20 5.13
N SER A 143 12.75 -14.02 4.20
CA SER A 143 12.02 -12.77 4.04
C SER A 143 10.89 -12.59 5.07
N LEU A 144 10.30 -13.69 5.56
CA LEU A 144 9.14 -13.64 6.45
C LEU A 144 9.45 -12.94 7.78
N ASP A 145 10.60 -13.23 8.39
CA ASP A 145 11.04 -12.58 9.63
C ASP A 145 11.19 -11.05 9.46
N LEU A 146 11.76 -10.60 8.35
CA LEU A 146 11.91 -9.17 8.06
C LEU A 146 10.55 -8.48 7.78
N LEU A 147 9.63 -9.17 7.11
CA LEU A 147 8.28 -8.69 6.87
C LEU A 147 7.49 -8.57 8.19
N ALA A 148 7.60 -9.56 9.07
CA ALA A 148 6.97 -9.56 10.39
C ALA A 148 7.53 -8.44 11.28
N LYS A 149 8.85 -8.25 11.31
CA LYS A 149 9.51 -7.12 12.00
C LYS A 149 9.02 -5.77 11.48
N THR A 150 8.85 -5.65 10.16
CA THR A 150 8.33 -4.44 9.51
C THR A 150 6.89 -4.16 9.94
N ALA A 151 6.01 -5.16 9.85
CA ALA A 151 4.61 -5.04 10.28
C ALA A 151 4.49 -4.65 11.77
N LEU A 152 5.28 -5.30 12.63
CA LEU A 152 5.34 -5.00 14.06
C LEU A 152 5.82 -3.57 14.32
N SER A 153 6.85 -3.12 13.59
CA SER A 153 7.37 -1.75 13.70
C SER A 153 6.30 -0.71 13.32
N HIS A 154 5.53 -0.98 12.27
CA HIS A 154 4.41 -0.13 11.85
C HIS A 154 3.28 -0.11 12.89
N ALA A 155 2.91 -1.26 13.45
CA ALA A 155 1.91 -1.36 14.50
C ALA A 155 2.33 -0.60 15.77
N LYS A 156 3.59 -0.76 16.22
CA LYS A 156 4.18 0.00 17.32
C LYS A 156 4.20 1.52 17.08
N ALA A 157 4.25 1.95 15.82
CA ALA A 157 4.19 3.36 15.43
C ALA A 157 2.76 3.91 15.30
N GLY A 158 1.72 3.07 15.44
CA GLY A 158 0.32 3.49 15.42
C GLY A 158 -0.41 3.26 14.09
N ALA A 159 0.06 2.34 13.25
CA ALA A 159 -0.71 1.91 12.08
C ALA A 159 -2.05 1.27 12.50
N ASP A 160 -3.14 1.66 11.85
CA ASP A 160 -4.46 1.08 12.09
C ASP A 160 -4.62 -0.26 11.34
N MET A 161 -3.79 -0.49 10.31
CA MET A 161 -3.78 -1.71 9.50
C MET A 161 -2.43 -1.88 8.79
N VAL A 162 -1.98 -3.12 8.62
CA VAL A 162 -0.80 -3.46 7.81
C VAL A 162 -1.21 -4.17 6.52
N ALA A 163 -0.55 -3.88 5.41
CA ALA A 163 -0.91 -4.40 4.09
C ALA A 163 0.29 -5.08 3.41
N PRO A 164 0.52 -6.39 3.66
CA PRO A 164 1.63 -7.14 3.07
C PRO A 164 1.47 -7.31 1.56
N SER A 165 2.43 -6.78 0.79
CA SER A 165 2.38 -6.74 -0.67
C SER A 165 3.54 -7.49 -1.36
N ASP A 166 4.33 -8.20 -0.57
CA ASP A 166 5.53 -8.95 -0.95
C ASP A 166 5.30 -10.20 -1.81
N MET A 167 4.15 -10.87 -1.62
CA MET A 167 3.78 -12.16 -2.27
C MET A 167 4.63 -13.38 -1.85
N MET A 168 5.21 -13.37 -0.66
CA MET A 168 5.84 -14.56 -0.08
C MET A 168 4.77 -15.55 0.42
N ASP A 169 5.10 -16.83 0.37
CA ASP A 169 4.25 -17.89 0.92
C ASP A 169 4.30 -17.85 2.44
N GLY A 170 3.14 -18.01 3.09
CA GLY A 170 3.05 -18.05 4.55
C GLY A 170 3.13 -16.70 5.28
N ARG A 171 3.50 -15.58 4.62
CA ARG A 171 3.70 -14.27 5.30
C ARG A 171 2.56 -13.79 6.17
N ILE A 172 1.31 -14.08 5.81
CA ILE A 172 0.15 -13.65 6.59
C ILE A 172 0.11 -14.35 7.94
N GLY A 173 0.47 -15.63 7.98
CA GLY A 173 0.57 -16.40 9.23
C GLY A 173 1.67 -15.85 10.13
N GLU A 174 2.87 -15.66 9.58
CA GLU A 174 4.02 -15.13 10.33
C GLU A 174 3.76 -13.72 10.90
N ILE A 175 3.21 -12.82 10.06
CA ILE A 175 2.86 -11.46 10.48
C ILE A 175 1.77 -11.49 11.55
N ARG A 176 0.73 -12.32 11.39
CA ARG A 176 -0.35 -12.43 12.37
C ARG A 176 0.17 -12.95 13.70
N GLN A 177 0.95 -14.03 13.69
CA GLN A 177 1.54 -14.60 14.90
C GLN A 177 2.39 -13.56 15.64
N THR A 178 3.32 -12.91 14.93
CA THR A 178 4.19 -11.89 15.52
C THR A 178 3.40 -10.73 16.14
N LEU A 179 2.38 -10.23 15.43
CA LEU A 179 1.54 -9.16 15.96
C LEU A 179 0.70 -9.64 17.16
N ASP A 180 0.22 -10.88 17.18
CA ASP A 180 -0.53 -11.43 18.32
C ASP A 180 0.34 -11.56 19.57
N GLU A 181 1.52 -12.15 19.42
CA GLU A 181 2.48 -12.36 20.51
C GLU A 181 2.94 -11.04 21.15
N GLU A 182 2.99 -9.97 20.36
CA GLU A 182 3.39 -8.63 20.80
C GLU A 182 2.21 -7.75 21.26
N GLY A 183 0.99 -8.30 21.35
CA GLY A 183 -0.19 -7.59 21.88
C GLY A 183 -0.95 -6.71 20.87
N PHE A 184 -0.68 -6.87 19.57
CA PHE A 184 -1.32 -6.16 18.45
C PHE A 184 -2.35 -7.05 17.73
N SER A 185 -3.08 -7.89 18.46
CA SER A 185 -4.10 -8.81 17.91
C SER A 185 -5.28 -8.12 17.22
N HIS A 186 -5.57 -6.88 17.62
CA HIS A 186 -6.63 -6.06 17.06
C HIS A 186 -6.26 -5.39 15.72
N ILE A 187 -4.98 -5.38 15.34
CA ILE A 187 -4.53 -4.76 14.09
C ILE A 187 -4.88 -5.69 12.92
N PRO A 188 -5.70 -5.26 11.95
CA PRO A 188 -6.04 -6.06 10.79
C PRO A 188 -4.88 -6.16 9.79
N VAL A 189 -4.92 -7.21 8.97
CA VAL A 189 -3.95 -7.46 7.90
C VAL A 189 -4.68 -7.44 6.55
N MET A 190 -4.45 -6.39 5.74
CA MET A 190 -4.94 -6.30 4.37
C MET A 190 -3.99 -7.02 3.43
N SER A 191 -4.18 -8.33 3.30
CA SER A 191 -3.36 -9.14 2.41
C SER A 191 -3.57 -8.73 0.94
N TYR A 192 -2.48 -8.45 0.23
CA TYR A 192 -2.47 -8.56 -1.22
C TYR A 192 -2.48 -10.05 -1.57
N ALA A 193 -3.63 -10.69 -1.40
CA ALA A 193 -3.78 -12.13 -1.57
C ALA A 193 -3.51 -12.55 -3.03
N VAL A 194 -3.91 -11.70 -3.97
CA VAL A 194 -3.75 -11.89 -5.41
C VAL A 194 -3.05 -10.65 -5.96
N LYS A 195 -1.74 -10.76 -6.23
CA LYS A 195 -0.95 -9.71 -6.88
C LYS A 195 -0.17 -10.31 -8.04
N TYR A 196 -0.54 -9.88 -9.24
CA TYR A 196 0.01 -10.38 -10.49
C TYR A 196 1.35 -9.71 -10.85
N SER A 197 2.19 -10.42 -11.59
CA SER A 197 3.36 -9.86 -12.25
C SER A 197 2.91 -9.03 -13.45
N SER A 198 2.70 -7.74 -13.23
CA SER A 198 2.04 -6.85 -14.19
C SER A 198 2.95 -5.74 -14.72
N ALA A 199 2.78 -5.41 -16.00
CA ALA A 199 3.42 -4.27 -16.65
C ALA A 199 2.85 -2.90 -16.22
N PHE A 200 1.69 -2.89 -15.54
CA PHE A 200 1.01 -1.67 -15.09
C PHE A 200 1.75 -0.94 -13.95
N TYR A 201 2.74 -1.57 -13.31
CA TYR A 201 3.45 -1.01 -12.16
C TYR A 201 4.63 -0.08 -12.51
N GLY A 202 4.90 0.18 -13.79
CA GLY A 202 6.01 1.02 -14.23
C GLY A 202 6.09 2.38 -13.50
N PRO A 203 5.01 3.19 -13.51
CA PRO A 203 5.01 4.48 -12.82
C PRO A 203 5.23 4.38 -11.30
N PHE A 204 4.62 3.38 -10.65
CA PHE A 204 4.79 3.13 -9.22
C PHE A 204 6.24 2.80 -8.86
N ARG A 205 6.96 2.03 -9.68
CA ARG A 205 8.37 1.69 -9.44
C ARG A 205 9.27 2.92 -9.45
N GLN A 206 8.95 3.92 -10.27
CA GLN A 206 9.63 5.22 -10.22
C GLN A 206 9.27 5.99 -8.94
N ALA A 207 7.99 6.00 -8.57
CA ALA A 207 7.50 6.68 -7.37
C ALA A 207 8.13 6.16 -6.07
N ALA A 208 8.19 4.83 -5.91
CA ALA A 208 8.73 4.15 -4.74
C ALA A 208 10.23 3.82 -4.85
N GLU A 209 10.88 4.22 -5.94
CA GLU A 209 12.29 3.95 -6.25
C GLU A 209 12.66 2.45 -6.08
N SER A 210 11.76 1.54 -6.48
CA SER A 210 11.81 0.11 -6.13
C SER A 210 11.94 -0.83 -7.33
N ALA A 211 12.42 -0.33 -8.48
CA ALA A 211 12.69 -1.19 -9.63
C ALA A 211 13.72 -2.28 -9.26
N PRO A 212 13.47 -3.56 -9.57
CA PRO A 212 14.45 -4.61 -9.32
C PRO A 212 15.68 -4.37 -10.18
N GLN A 213 16.87 -4.53 -9.61
CA GLN A 213 18.13 -4.33 -10.33
C GLN A 213 18.43 -5.45 -11.33
N PHE A 214 17.82 -6.64 -11.14
CA PHE A 214 17.96 -7.77 -12.03
C PHE A 214 16.63 -8.54 -12.15
N GLY A 215 16.53 -9.36 -13.20
CA GLY A 215 15.40 -10.26 -13.40
C GLY A 215 14.03 -9.56 -13.41
N ASP A 216 13.03 -10.25 -12.89
CA ASP A 216 11.69 -9.74 -12.69
C ASP A 216 11.09 -10.30 -11.39
N ARG A 217 9.78 -10.10 -11.18
CA ARG A 217 9.07 -10.54 -9.97
C ARG A 217 8.20 -11.79 -10.18
N LYS A 218 8.34 -12.49 -11.32
CA LYS A 218 7.48 -13.63 -11.70
C LYS A 218 7.70 -14.88 -10.86
N THR A 219 8.81 -14.96 -10.12
CA THR A 219 9.08 -16.12 -9.26
C THR A 219 8.18 -16.16 -8.02
N TYR A 220 7.50 -15.05 -7.69
CA TYR A 220 6.61 -14.95 -6.52
C TYR A 220 5.29 -14.19 -6.83
N GLN A 221 5.27 -13.26 -7.78
CA GLN A 221 4.02 -12.64 -8.24
C GLN A 221 3.31 -13.53 -9.26
N MET A 222 1.97 -13.57 -9.20
CA MET A 222 1.16 -14.49 -10.00
C MET A 222 1.27 -14.22 -11.51
N ASP A 223 1.15 -15.28 -12.32
CA ASP A 223 1.00 -15.17 -13.78
C ASP A 223 -0.38 -14.56 -14.11
N PRO A 224 -0.45 -13.44 -14.87
CA PRO A 224 -1.70 -12.83 -15.32
C PRO A 224 -2.67 -13.77 -16.06
N ALA A 225 -2.21 -14.90 -16.59
CA ALA A 225 -3.05 -15.86 -17.30
C ALA A 225 -3.91 -16.75 -16.39
N ASN A 226 -3.68 -16.74 -15.07
CA ASN A 226 -4.29 -17.70 -14.13
C ASN A 226 -5.39 -17.05 -13.26
N SER A 227 -6.52 -17.76 -13.09
CA SER A 227 -7.72 -17.33 -12.35
C SER A 227 -8.28 -18.42 -11.44
#